data_AF-A0AAP2MIN9-F1
#
_entry.id   AF-A0AAP2MIN9-F1
#
_cell.length_a   1.000
_cell.length_b   1.000
_cell.length_c   1.000
_cell.angle_alpha   90.00
_cell.angle_beta   90.00
_cell.angle_gamma   90.00
#
_symmetry.space_group_name_H-M   'P 1'
#
loop_
_entity.id
_entity.type
_entity.pdbx_description
1 polymer ?
#
loop_
_entity_poly.entity_id
_entity_poly.type
_entity_poly.pdbx_seq_one_letter_code
_entity_poly.pdbx_strand_id
1 'polypeptide(L)'
;MSTPVIKASFVLDADGKPRGRSTGNYEILLQVDGAPEDAYRVVYELDDSYYDPRREATDPSTLFSEELTSYGDYVIQARVRTTDHTVLAKRSLFEALKEAHAGNNHPAILKALHDIQQN
;
A
#
# COMPACT_ATOMS: atom_id res chain seq x y z
N MET A 1 10.40 19.82 -5.47
CA MET A 1 9.61 18.68 -6.00
C MET A 1 9.70 17.57 -4.98
N SER A 2 8.55 17.13 -4.45
CA SER A 2 8.52 15.99 -3.53
C SER A 2 8.70 14.71 -4.32
N THR A 3 9.51 13.78 -3.82
CA THR A 3 9.67 12.45 -4.42
C THR A 3 8.46 11.61 -4.00
N PRO A 4 7.75 10.96 -4.94
CA PRO A 4 6.60 10.13 -4.61
C PRO A 4 6.97 8.99 -3.66
N VAL A 5 6.14 8.77 -2.63
CA VAL A 5 6.34 7.72 -1.63
C VAL A 5 5.10 6.84 -1.58
N ILE A 6 5.30 5.52 -1.66
CA ILE A 6 4.23 4.54 -1.43
C ILE A 6 3.90 4.53 0.06
N LYS A 7 2.63 4.73 0.38
CA LYS A 7 2.05 4.55 1.71
C LYS A 7 1.14 3.32 1.69
N ALA A 8 1.13 2.60 2.80
CA ALA A 8 0.26 1.45 3.00
C ALA A 8 -0.35 1.52 4.41
N SER A 9 -1.63 1.23 4.54
CA SER A 9 -2.30 1.13 5.84
C SER A 9 -3.23 -0.09 5.89
N PHE A 10 -3.55 -0.54 7.09
CA PHE A 10 -4.56 -1.59 7.26
C PHE A 10 -5.93 -0.94 7.17
N VAL A 11 -6.85 -1.54 6.43
CA VAL A 11 -8.26 -1.18 6.55
C VAL A 11 -8.74 -1.68 7.90
N LEU A 12 -9.21 -0.78 8.76
CA LEU A 12 -9.63 -1.12 10.11
C LEU A 12 -11.15 -1.32 10.19
N ASP A 13 -11.60 -2.21 11.08
CA ASP A 13 -13.00 -2.35 11.44
C ASP A 13 -13.43 -1.29 12.48
N ALA A 14 -14.69 -1.35 12.92
CA ALA A 14 -15.24 -0.43 13.91
C ALA A 14 -14.55 -0.51 15.29
N ASP A 15 -13.85 -1.60 15.59
CA ASP A 15 -13.07 -1.79 16.83
C ASP A 15 -11.60 -1.35 16.66
N GLY A 16 -11.21 -0.86 15.47
CA GLY A 16 -9.83 -0.50 15.16
C GLY A 16 -8.92 -1.69 14.88
N LYS A 17 -9.48 -2.87 14.57
CA LYS A 17 -8.70 -4.07 14.22
C LYS A 17 -8.54 -4.16 12.70
N PRO A 18 -7.38 -4.65 12.20
CA PRO A 18 -7.20 -4.91 10.77
C PRO A 18 -8.28 -5.87 10.24
N ARG A 19 -8.96 -5.47 9.16
CA ARG A 19 -9.90 -6.32 8.43
C ARG A 19 -9.16 -7.38 7.64
N GLY A 20 -9.82 -8.51 7.43
CA GLY A 20 -9.28 -9.65 6.70
C GLY A 20 -10.37 -10.63 6.31
N ARG A 21 -10.20 -11.34 5.19
CA ARG A 21 -11.15 -12.36 4.72
C ARG A 21 -10.95 -13.72 5.40
N SER A 22 -9.75 -13.97 5.92
CA SER A 22 -9.40 -15.17 6.67
C SER A 22 -8.23 -14.89 7.59
N THR A 23 -7.94 -15.79 8.53
CA THR A 23 -6.75 -15.70 9.38
C THR A 23 -5.49 -15.58 8.53
N GLY A 24 -4.65 -14.58 8.80
CA GLY A 24 -3.40 -14.32 8.09
C GLY A 24 -3.52 -13.48 6.81
N ASN A 25 -4.74 -13.10 6.39
CA ASN A 25 -4.97 -12.20 5.26
C ASN A 25 -5.48 -10.85 5.78
N TYR A 26 -4.92 -9.76 5.27
CA TYR A 26 -5.25 -8.39 5.67
C TYR A 26 -5.69 -7.54 4.49
N GLU A 27 -6.77 -6.79 4.67
CA GLU A 27 -7.17 -5.73 3.74
C GLU A 27 -6.24 -4.51 3.94
N ILE A 28 -5.65 -4.05 2.85
CA ILE A 28 -4.61 -3.02 2.82
C ILE A 28 -5.03 -1.95 1.81
N LEU A 29 -4.88 -0.69 2.21
CA LEU A 29 -5.01 0.46 1.35
C LEU A 29 -3.62 0.95 0.94
N LEU A 30 -3.32 0.92 -0.36
CA LEU A 30 -2.14 1.54 -0.95
C LEU A 30 -2.46 2.94 -1.44
N GLN A 31 -1.50 3.86 -1.28
CA GLN A 31 -1.59 5.23 -1.78
C GLN A 31 -0.21 5.72 -2.22
N VAL A 32 -0.16 6.77 -3.04
CA VAL A 32 1.08 7.50 -3.35
C VAL A 32 0.98 8.92 -2.81
N ASP A 33 1.80 9.21 -1.82
CA ASP A 33 1.98 10.56 -1.29
C ASP A 33 3.08 11.30 -2.07
N GLY A 34 2.95 12.62 -2.21
CA GLY A 34 3.91 13.45 -2.94
C GLY A 34 3.99 13.16 -4.45
N ALA A 35 2.91 12.68 -5.08
CA ALA A 35 2.81 12.58 -6.54
C ALA A 35 2.94 13.99 -7.18
N PRO A 36 3.56 14.11 -8.37
CA PRO A 36 3.59 15.38 -9.13
C PRO A 36 2.17 15.88 -9.44
N GLU A 37 1.98 17.19 -9.53
CA GLU A 37 0.65 17.80 -9.79
C GLU A 37 0.07 17.42 -11.16
N ASP A 38 0.93 17.12 -12.13
CA ASP A 38 0.58 16.66 -13.47
C ASP A 38 0.46 15.13 -13.57
N ALA A 39 0.53 14.41 -12.44
CA ALA A 39 0.31 12.98 -12.41
C ALA A 39 -1.15 12.66 -12.73
N TYR A 40 -1.38 11.76 -13.69
CA TYR A 40 -2.73 11.35 -14.11
C TYR A 40 -3.00 9.86 -13.88
N ARG A 41 -1.98 9.08 -13.53
CA ARG A 41 -2.10 7.63 -13.34
C ARG A 41 -0.96 7.07 -12.49
N VAL A 42 -1.29 6.14 -11.61
CA VAL A 42 -0.33 5.28 -10.91
C VAL A 42 -0.60 3.83 -11.31
N VAL A 43 0.47 3.11 -11.63
CA VAL A 43 0.41 1.65 -11.84
C VAL A 43 1.19 0.99 -10.71
N TYR A 44 0.48 0.25 -9.87
CA TYR A 44 1.07 -0.60 -8.85
C TYR A 44 1.41 -1.95 -9.46
N GLU A 45 2.68 -2.33 -9.36
CA GLU A 45 3.19 -3.67 -9.69
C GLU A 45 3.42 -4.39 -8.36
N LEU A 46 2.57 -5.39 -8.14
CA LEU A 46 2.54 -6.28 -6.98
C LEU A 46 3.35 -7.56 -7.29
N ASP A 47 3.43 -8.44 -6.31
CA ASP A 47 4.06 -9.75 -6.49
C ASP A 47 3.30 -10.63 -7.51
N ASP A 48 4.02 -11.47 -8.25
CA ASP A 48 3.46 -12.33 -9.31
C ASP A 48 2.48 -13.40 -8.77
N SER A 49 2.45 -13.64 -7.45
CA SER A 49 1.45 -14.50 -6.81
C SER A 49 0.03 -13.93 -6.83
N TYR A 50 -0.14 -12.64 -7.10
CA TYR A 50 -1.45 -12.02 -7.23
C TYR A 50 -2.14 -12.43 -8.53
N TYR A 51 -3.45 -12.70 -8.49
CA TYR A 51 -4.26 -12.96 -9.69
C TYR A 51 -4.20 -11.81 -10.70
N ASP A 52 -4.18 -10.59 -10.18
CA ASP A 52 -3.99 -9.38 -10.97
C ASP A 52 -2.87 -8.55 -10.30
N PRO A 53 -1.60 -8.79 -10.67
CA PRO A 53 -0.44 -8.17 -10.04
C PRO A 53 -0.23 -6.74 -10.52
N ARG A 54 -1.02 -6.25 -11.47
CA ARG A 54 -0.87 -4.90 -12.04
C ARG A 54 -2.14 -4.09 -11.87
N ARG A 55 -2.19 -3.27 -10.82
CA ARG A 55 -3.34 -2.41 -10.51
C ARG A 55 -3.13 -0.99 -11.01
N GLU A 56 -4.19 -0.36 -11.48
CA GLU A 56 -4.15 0.98 -12.05
C GLU A 56 -5.11 1.90 -11.30
N ALA A 57 -4.55 2.98 -10.73
CA ALA A 57 -5.31 4.05 -10.11
C ALA A 57 -5.16 5.34 -10.91
N THR A 58 -6.27 6.02 -11.19
CA THR A 58 -6.30 7.27 -11.98
C THR A 58 -6.92 8.45 -11.23
N ASP A 59 -7.37 8.25 -9.99
CA ASP A 59 -8.00 9.29 -9.19
C ASP A 59 -6.98 9.97 -8.26
N PRO A 60 -6.51 11.19 -8.56
CA PRO A 60 -5.60 11.93 -7.68
C PRO A 60 -6.28 12.37 -6.38
N SER A 61 -7.61 12.50 -6.33
CA SER A 61 -8.33 12.97 -5.14
C SER A 61 -8.27 11.98 -3.97
N THR A 62 -8.01 10.70 -4.27
CA THR A 62 -7.82 9.64 -3.27
C THR A 62 -6.35 9.31 -3.02
N LEU A 63 -5.43 10.12 -3.56
CA LEU A 63 -3.98 9.83 -3.60
C LEU A 63 -3.67 8.57 -4.40
N PHE A 64 -4.42 8.36 -5.49
CA PHE A 64 -4.31 7.17 -6.34
C PHE A 64 -4.46 5.88 -5.54
N SER A 65 -5.49 5.82 -4.69
CA SER A 65 -5.66 4.72 -3.75
C SER A 65 -6.05 3.40 -4.43
N GLU A 66 -5.50 2.29 -3.95
CA GLU A 66 -5.94 0.93 -4.31
C GLU A 66 -6.12 0.07 -3.07
N GLU A 67 -7.21 -0.70 -3.02
CA GLU A 67 -7.44 -1.68 -1.96
C GLU A 67 -7.05 -3.08 -2.44
N LEU A 68 -6.29 -3.80 -1.62
CA LEU A 68 -5.87 -5.18 -1.89
C LEU A 68 -5.90 -6.03 -0.63
N THR A 69 -5.70 -7.33 -0.80
CA THR A 69 -5.48 -8.27 0.30
C THR A 69 -4.04 -8.79 0.25
N SER A 70 -3.34 -8.81 1.38
CA SER A 70 -2.00 -9.43 1.50
C SER A 70 -1.88 -10.30 2.74
N TYR A 71 -0.99 -11.28 2.68
CA TYR A 71 -0.60 -12.13 3.81
C TYR A 71 0.89 -12.06 4.14
N GLY A 72 1.73 -11.48 3.27
CA GLY A 72 3.18 -11.45 3.42
C GLY A 72 3.80 -10.15 2.91
N ASP A 73 5.10 -9.99 3.18
CA ASP A 73 5.87 -8.85 2.72
C ASP A 73 6.37 -9.04 1.29
N TYR A 74 6.36 -7.96 0.52
CA TYR A 74 6.91 -7.91 -0.82
C TYR A 74 7.26 -6.47 -1.19
N VAL A 75 8.05 -6.32 -2.25
CA VAL A 75 8.38 -5.00 -2.78
C VAL A 75 7.28 -4.53 -3.71
N ILE A 76 6.53 -3.52 -3.28
CA ILE A 76 5.58 -2.79 -4.13
C ILE A 76 6.37 -1.84 -5.02
N GLN A 77 6.04 -1.80 -6.31
CA GLN A 77 6.53 -0.76 -7.21
C GLN A 77 5.36 0.08 -7.71
N ALA A 78 5.48 1.39 -7.63
CA ALA A 78 4.50 2.32 -8.17
C ALA A 78 5.13 3.12 -9.31
N ARG A 79 4.54 3.03 -10.50
CA ARG A 79 4.90 3.84 -11.66
C ARG A 79 3.93 5.00 -11.77
N VAL A 80 4.37 6.18 -11.34
CA VAL A 80 3.60 7.43 -11.41
C VAL A 80 3.80 8.03 -12.80
N ARG A 81 2.74 8.07 -13.60
CA ARG A 81 2.72 8.66 -14.94
C ARG A 81 2.34 10.12 -14.85
N THR A 82 3.21 10.98 -15.37
CA THR A 82 2.96 12.40 -15.57
C THR A 82 2.88 12.71 -17.06
N THR A 83 2.55 13.94 -17.44
CA THR A 83 2.42 14.30 -18.86
C THR A 83 3.72 14.13 -19.64
N ASP A 84 4.86 14.35 -18.97
CA ASP A 84 6.17 14.44 -19.62
C ASP A 84 7.08 13.24 -19.34
N HIS A 85 6.90 12.56 -18.21
CA HIS A 85 7.78 11.47 -17.80
C HIS A 85 7.08 10.48 -16.86
N THR A 86 7.87 9.52 -16.34
CA THR A 86 7.39 8.53 -15.38
C THR A 86 8.33 8.50 -14.20
N VAL A 87 7.77 8.62 -13.01
CA VAL A 87 8.50 8.53 -11.75
C VAL A 87 8.26 7.16 -11.13
N LEU A 88 9.33 6.53 -10.63
CA LEU A 88 9.27 5.23 -9.99
C LEU A 88 9.42 5.39 -8.48
N ALA A 89 8.48 4.84 -7.73
CA ALA A 89 8.61 4.62 -6.29
C ALA A 89 8.64 3.12 -6.00
N LYS A 90 9.45 2.71 -5.03
CA LYS A 90 9.53 1.31 -4.58
C LYS A 90 9.61 1.26 -3.07
N ARG A 91 8.89 0.31 -2.47
CA ARG A 91 8.89 0.15 -1.01
C ARG A 91 8.46 -1.27 -0.62
N SER A 92 9.02 -1.80 0.46
CA SER A 92 8.47 -2.99 1.13
C SER A 92 7.10 -2.66 1.71
N LEU A 93 6.15 -3.59 1.57
CA LEU A 93 4.82 -3.46 2.15
C LEU A 93 4.90 -3.36 3.68
N PHE A 94 5.71 -4.21 4.31
CA PHE A 94 5.95 -4.21 5.75
C PHE A 94 6.47 -2.85 6.23
N GLU A 95 7.50 -2.30 5.58
CA GLU A 95 8.05 -1.00 5.98
C GLU A 95 7.06 0.15 5.77
N ALA A 96 6.19 0.07 4.76
CA ALA A 96 5.12 1.04 4.56
C ALA A 96 4.04 0.96 5.66
N LEU A 97 3.59 -0.26 6.01
CA LEU A 97 2.63 -0.49 7.08
C LEU A 97 3.18 -0.09 8.45
N LYS A 98 4.43 -0.47 8.75
CA LYS A 98 5.10 -0.15 10.00
C LYS A 98 5.23 1.36 10.21
N GLU A 99 5.54 2.12 9.16
CA GLU A 99 5.59 3.59 9.23
C GLU A 99 4.19 4.17 9.47
N ALA A 100 3.17 3.69 8.75
CA ALA A 100 1.79 4.18 8.89
C ALA A 100 1.19 3.93 10.29
N HIS A 101 1.65 2.87 10.96
CA HIS A 101 1.20 2.49 12.30
C HIS A 101 2.25 2.77 13.38
N ALA A 102 3.25 3.61 13.11
CA ALA A 102 4.27 3.97 14.08
C ALA A 102 3.63 4.59 15.34
N GLY A 103 3.89 3.99 16.51
CA GLY A 103 3.30 4.40 17.79
C GLY A 103 1.92 3.80 18.10
N ASN A 104 1.35 3.02 17.18
CA ASN A 104 0.13 2.27 17.45
C ASN A 104 0.45 0.97 18.21
N ASN A 105 0.00 0.89 19.47
CA ASN A 105 0.23 -0.25 20.35
C ASN A 105 -0.95 -1.25 20.40
N HIS A 106 -1.92 -1.13 19.48
CA HIS A 106 -3.06 -2.02 19.46
C HIS A 106 -2.60 -3.46 19.16
N PRO A 107 -2.90 -4.46 20.01
CA PRO A 107 -2.36 -5.82 19.87
C PRO A 107 -2.67 -6.46 18.51
N ALA A 108 -3.84 -6.19 17.93
CA ALA A 108 -4.22 -6.72 16.62
C ALA A 108 -3.37 -6.16 15.47
N ILE A 109 -2.95 -4.89 15.56
CA ILE A 109 -2.09 -4.25 14.55
C ILE A 109 -0.66 -4.78 14.66
N LEU A 110 -0.13 -4.89 15.89
CA LEU A 110 1.17 -5.49 16.13
C LEU A 110 1.24 -6.94 15.63
N LYS A 111 0.19 -7.73 15.87
CA LYS A 111 0.05 -9.07 15.33
C LYS A 111 0.02 -9.07 13.80
N ALA A 112 -0.75 -8.19 13.18
CA ALA A 112 -0.83 -8.10 11.72
C ALA A 112 0.50 -7.71 11.07
N LEU A 113 1.23 -6.75 11.66
CA LEU A 113 2.58 -6.39 11.21
C LEU A 113 3.54 -7.57 11.30
N HIS A 114 3.48 -8.33 12.40
CA HIS A 114 4.30 -9.53 12.56
C HIS A 114 3.92 -10.61 11.54
N ASP A 115 2.63 -10.85 11.32
CA ASP A 115 2.14 -11.86 10.36
C ASP A 115 2.58 -11.50 8.92
N ILE A 116 2.51 -10.23 8.52
CA ILE A 116 3.05 -9.76 7.22
C ILE A 116 4.58 -9.94 7.15
N GLN A 117 5.32 -9.65 8.22
CA GLN A 117 6.79 -9.73 8.20
C GLN A 117 7.33 -11.17 8.07
N GLN A 118 6.59 -12.16 8.57
CA GLN A 118 7.05 -13.56 8.65
C GLN A 118 6.69 -14.41 7.43
N ASN A 119 5.83 -13.93 6.53
CA ASN A 119 5.44 -14.62 5.29
C ASN A 119 6.02 -13.92 4.07
#